data_AF-A0A8T3DCE5-F1
#
_entry.id   AF-A0A8T3DCE5-F1
#
_cell.length_a   1.000
_cell.length_b   1.000
_cell.length_c   1.000
_cell.angle_alpha   90.00
_cell.angle_beta   90.00
_cell.angle_gamma   90.00
#
_symmetry.space_group_name_H-M   'P 1'
#
loop_
_entity.id
_entity.type
_entity.pdbx_description
1 polymer ?
#
loop_
_entity_poly.entity_id
_entity_poly.type
_entity_poly.pdbx_seq_one_letter_code
_entity_poly.pdbx_strand_id
1 'polypeptide(L)'
;MNMRVADGLVVCAVALLLAGCCSAGPQALSITTIKQDPYTMAKGSQLEGYCIDLLSVLAKKLGFKYNLHLVKDGRYGSLDESGNWNGMIGEVVRGEADLAVAPLTVTAVRERSVDITKPFMQTGLSFILRKDVEAEDPGYFSFLCPFSTETWVGILVAYLVTAVCIYIATRLSPCEWAEPQAEENNFTLLQSLWYVAGALTLQGAGPHPKALSGRVISAIWWLFTVALLACYFANLSSMLHSDSSNVAVKTFEDLANQDIIEYGTVNGSSTFSFFKFSDNQSYRRIFENMERRKSYVGTMEEGIRRAQEGNYAFIGESVSLDLVVARYCNLARSQDVIGMRGYSIVAPLGSPLVKNLSVAILELSESGKLEFLRNKWWANSCMAEGAKASSLKPHSLKGMFLVLALGLGIGILLALLELASKSRSSAKDQKKSCCTVLSGELSQRLGNRSEEKTAETPEKSKV
;
A
#
# COMPACT_ATOMS: atom_id res chain seq x y z
N MET A 1 14.29 -0.83 -101.38
CA MET A 1 15.45 -0.52 -100.50
C MET A 1 15.06 0.68 -99.63
N ASN A 2 13.91 0.65 -98.98
CA ASN A 2 13.58 0.00 -97.70
C ASN A 2 14.40 0.53 -96.52
N MET A 3 13.91 1.63 -95.93
CA MET A 3 13.26 1.55 -94.62
C MET A 3 14.14 0.95 -93.50
N ARG A 4 15.29 1.58 -93.24
CA ARG A 4 16.18 1.22 -92.10
C ARG A 4 16.70 2.41 -91.28
N VAL A 5 16.28 3.64 -91.55
CA VAL A 5 16.84 4.82 -90.85
C VAL A 5 15.85 5.45 -89.86
N ALA A 6 14.54 5.16 -89.95
CA ALA A 6 13.53 5.73 -89.05
C ALA A 6 13.40 5.00 -87.71
N ASP A 7 13.74 3.71 -87.63
CA ASP A 7 13.59 2.92 -86.39
C ASP A 7 14.70 3.23 -85.35
N GLY A 8 15.87 3.69 -85.79
CA GLY A 8 16.98 4.00 -84.90
C GLY A 8 16.75 5.23 -84.02
N LEU A 9 16.02 6.23 -84.53
CA LEU A 9 15.77 7.48 -83.79
C LEU A 9 14.62 7.32 -82.78
N VAL A 10 13.61 6.50 -83.10
CA VAL A 10 12.47 6.24 -82.21
C VAL A 10 12.87 5.33 -81.05
N VAL A 11 13.75 4.35 -81.28
CA VAL A 11 14.26 3.47 -80.21
C VAL A 11 15.14 4.24 -79.23
N CYS A 12 15.92 5.23 -79.68
CA CYS A 12 16.73 6.07 -78.79
C CYS A 12 15.89 7.03 -77.95
N ALA A 13 14.82 7.61 -78.50
CA ALA A 13 13.93 8.51 -77.77
C ALA A 13 13.06 7.78 -76.71
N VAL A 14 12.65 6.53 -76.98
CA VAL A 14 11.90 5.70 -76.01
C VAL A 14 12.82 5.15 -74.91
N ALA A 15 14.08 4.83 -75.23
CA ALA A 15 15.07 4.42 -74.22
C ALA A 15 15.44 5.56 -73.26
N LEU A 16 15.48 6.82 -73.73
CA LEU A 16 15.73 8.00 -72.90
C LEU A 16 14.54 8.40 -72.01
N LEU A 17 13.30 8.07 -72.41
CA LEU A 17 12.10 8.28 -71.57
C LEU A 17 11.92 7.20 -70.49
N LEU A 18 12.48 6.01 -70.69
CA LEU A 18 12.49 4.92 -69.68
C LEU A 18 13.70 4.95 -68.74
N ALA A 19 14.76 5.70 -69.09
CA ALA A 19 15.94 5.93 -68.24
C ALA A 19 15.72 7.02 -67.16
N GLY A 20 14.54 7.65 -67.12
CA GLY A 20 14.14 8.65 -66.12
C GLY A 20 13.54 8.06 -64.83
N CYS A 21 13.39 6.73 -64.72
CA CYS A 21 13.13 6.10 -63.43
C CYS A 21 14.43 6.11 -62.63
N CYS A 22 14.68 7.21 -61.91
CA CYS A 22 15.58 7.20 -60.77
C CYS A 22 15.23 5.98 -59.92
N SER A 23 16.09 4.97 -59.93
CA SER A 23 16.16 3.99 -58.85
C SER A 23 16.63 4.75 -57.62
N ALA A 24 15.70 5.40 -56.93
CA ALA A 24 15.92 5.82 -55.56
C ALA A 24 16.30 4.55 -54.80
N GLY A 25 17.58 4.43 -54.41
CA GLY A 25 17.97 3.43 -53.42
C GLY A 25 17.07 3.56 -52.18
N PRO A 26 16.91 2.52 -51.35
CA PRO A 26 15.98 2.55 -50.24
C PRO A 26 16.22 3.81 -49.38
N GLN A 27 15.30 4.77 -49.49
CA GLN A 27 15.37 6.05 -48.80
C GLN A 27 15.29 5.76 -47.31
N ALA A 28 16.26 6.26 -46.54
CA ALA A 28 16.27 6.07 -45.10
C ALA A 28 15.08 6.81 -44.49
N LEU A 29 14.27 6.11 -43.70
CA LEU A 29 13.11 6.68 -43.04
C LEU A 29 13.54 7.74 -42.01
N SER A 30 12.88 8.89 -42.02
CA SER A 30 13.04 9.94 -41.00
C SER A 30 12.21 9.56 -39.77
N ILE A 31 12.86 9.36 -38.61
CA ILE A 31 12.18 8.93 -37.38
C ILE A 31 12.36 9.96 -36.28
N THR A 32 11.24 10.52 -35.83
CA THR A 32 11.20 11.45 -34.69
C THR A 32 11.06 10.71 -33.37
N THR A 33 11.73 11.20 -32.33
CA THR A 33 11.64 10.69 -30.97
C THR A 33 11.82 11.81 -29.94
N ILE A 34 11.67 11.50 -28.65
CA ILE A 34 11.79 12.44 -27.54
C ILE A 34 12.71 11.88 -26.47
N LYS A 35 13.48 12.75 -25.81
CA LYS A 35 14.31 12.36 -24.65
C LYS A 35 13.40 12.04 -23.47
N GLN A 36 13.35 10.78 -23.07
CA GLN A 36 12.70 10.33 -21.85
C GLN A 36 13.33 9.03 -21.37
N ASP A 37 13.78 9.02 -20.13
CA ASP A 37 14.38 7.86 -19.49
C ASP A 37 13.29 6.80 -19.14
N PRO A 38 13.47 5.49 -19.44
CA PRO A 38 14.61 4.80 -20.07
C PRO A 38 14.36 4.50 -21.56
N TYR A 39 13.39 5.20 -22.15
CA TYR A 39 12.94 4.97 -23.52
C TYR A 39 13.95 5.49 -24.55
N THR A 40 14.46 6.69 -24.35
CA THR A 40 15.48 7.33 -25.19
C THR A 40 16.30 8.32 -24.35
N MET A 41 17.58 8.02 -24.25
CA MET A 41 18.59 8.73 -23.47
C MET A 41 19.78 9.07 -24.36
N ALA A 42 20.47 10.17 -24.04
CA ALA A 42 21.68 10.55 -24.75
C ALA A 42 22.91 9.97 -24.05
N LYS A 43 23.72 9.18 -24.77
CA LYS A 43 25.03 8.70 -24.35
C LYS A 43 26.10 9.28 -25.26
N GLY A 44 26.62 10.45 -24.86
CA GLY A 44 27.49 11.25 -25.72
C GLY A 44 26.72 11.73 -26.95
N SER A 45 27.20 11.37 -28.14
CA SER A 45 26.59 11.73 -29.43
C SER A 45 25.54 10.73 -29.93
N GLN A 46 25.38 9.58 -29.27
CA GLN A 46 24.43 8.53 -29.68
C GLN A 46 23.22 8.48 -28.75
N LEU A 47 22.08 8.07 -29.31
CA LEU A 47 20.86 7.79 -28.56
C LEU A 47 20.84 6.30 -28.18
N GLU A 48 20.48 5.99 -26.94
CA GLU A 48 20.24 4.64 -26.45
C GLU A 48 18.94 4.58 -25.65
N GLY A 49 18.37 3.39 -25.44
CA GLY A 49 17.15 3.21 -24.65
C GLY A 49 16.23 2.14 -25.21
N TYR A 50 15.13 1.88 -24.52
CA TYR A 50 14.17 0.86 -24.91
C TYR A 50 13.60 1.07 -26.32
N CYS A 51 13.21 2.30 -26.66
CA CYS A 51 12.64 2.62 -27.98
C CYS A 51 13.69 2.52 -29.09
N ILE A 52 14.97 2.80 -28.77
CA ILE A 52 16.07 2.68 -29.73
C ILE A 52 16.39 1.21 -30.01
N ASP A 53 16.45 0.39 -28.97
CA ASP A 53 16.62 -1.06 -29.11
C ASP A 53 15.45 -1.69 -29.88
N LEU A 54 14.21 -1.33 -29.55
CA LEU A 54 13.01 -1.79 -30.25
C LEU A 54 13.06 -1.44 -31.74
N LEU A 55 13.39 -0.18 -32.05
CA LEU A 55 13.51 0.28 -33.43
C LEU A 55 14.60 -0.47 -34.20
N SER A 56 15.75 -0.73 -33.57
CA SER A 56 16.84 -1.50 -34.20
C SER A 56 16.42 -2.93 -34.56
N VAL A 57 15.63 -3.57 -33.69
CA VAL A 57 15.09 -4.92 -33.92
C VAL A 57 14.08 -4.91 -35.06
N LEU A 58 13.17 -3.93 -35.08
CA LEU A 58 12.18 -3.77 -36.15
C LEU A 58 12.84 -3.48 -37.51
N ALA A 59 13.83 -2.59 -37.53
CA ALA A 59 14.59 -2.26 -38.73
C ALA A 59 15.31 -3.47 -39.32
N LYS A 60 15.94 -4.28 -38.46
CA LYS A 60 16.59 -5.52 -38.89
C LYS A 60 15.59 -6.55 -39.44
N LYS A 61 14.41 -6.66 -38.82
CA LYS A 61 13.37 -7.62 -39.22
C LYS A 61 12.70 -7.24 -40.54
N LEU A 62 12.43 -5.95 -40.74
CA LEU A 62 11.70 -5.43 -41.90
C LEU A 62 12.64 -4.93 -43.01
N GLY A 63 13.94 -4.86 -42.77
CA GLY A 63 14.95 -4.54 -43.78
C GLY A 63 15.01 -3.06 -44.18
N PHE A 64 14.59 -2.14 -43.32
CA PHE A 64 14.65 -0.69 -43.60
C PHE A 64 15.83 0.00 -42.91
N LYS A 65 16.30 1.10 -43.53
CA LYS A 65 17.27 2.02 -42.93
C LYS A 65 16.53 3.23 -42.39
N TYR A 66 17.08 3.87 -41.36
CA TYR A 66 16.44 5.02 -40.73
C TYR A 66 17.48 6.03 -40.22
N ASN A 67 17.05 7.29 -40.12
CA ASN A 67 17.76 8.37 -39.46
C ASN A 67 16.89 8.86 -38.29
N LEU A 68 17.49 9.00 -37.10
CA LEU A 68 16.81 9.47 -35.90
C LEU A 68 17.06 10.97 -35.71
N HIS A 69 16.01 11.71 -35.36
CA HIS A 69 16.12 13.06 -34.83
C HIS A 69 15.22 13.25 -33.62
N LEU A 70 15.57 14.24 -32.80
CA LEU A 70 14.75 14.64 -31.66
C LEU A 70 13.69 15.63 -32.11
N VAL A 71 12.49 15.51 -31.57
CA VAL A 71 11.40 16.45 -31.78
C VAL A 71 11.84 17.88 -31.41
N LYS A 72 11.49 18.85 -32.27
CA LYS A 72 12.01 20.22 -32.16
C LYS A 72 11.54 20.97 -30.92
N ASP A 73 10.29 20.75 -30.50
CA ASP A 73 9.64 21.48 -29.40
C ASP A 73 9.63 20.72 -28.07
N GLY A 74 10.19 19.50 -28.04
CA GLY A 74 10.21 18.65 -26.84
C GLY A 74 8.85 18.14 -26.38
N ARG A 75 7.82 18.11 -27.25
CA ARG A 75 6.45 17.69 -26.89
C ARG A 75 6.01 16.43 -27.62
N TYR A 76 5.13 15.67 -26.97
CA TYR A 76 4.49 14.50 -27.58
C TYR A 76 3.54 14.87 -28.72
N GLY A 77 2.82 15.98 -28.56
CA GLY A 77 1.81 16.44 -29.49
C GLY A 77 0.44 16.54 -28.83
N SER A 78 -0.05 17.78 -28.79
CA SER A 78 -1.40 18.18 -28.43
C SER A 78 -2.05 18.88 -29.62
N LEU A 79 -3.39 18.81 -29.67
CA LEU A 79 -4.16 19.57 -30.64
C LEU A 79 -4.41 20.97 -30.08
N ASP A 80 -3.99 22.00 -30.82
CA ASP A 80 -4.22 23.40 -30.46
C ASP A 80 -5.67 23.81 -30.81
N GLU A 81 -6.17 24.92 -30.26
CA GLU A 81 -7.56 25.40 -30.52
C GLU A 81 -7.84 25.67 -32.01
N SER A 82 -6.79 25.99 -32.78
CA SER A 82 -6.86 26.17 -34.23
C SER A 82 -6.88 24.87 -35.03
N GLY A 83 -6.87 23.70 -34.37
CA GLY A 83 -6.86 22.40 -35.00
C GLY A 83 -5.49 21.94 -35.52
N ASN A 84 -4.41 22.63 -35.15
CA ASN A 84 -3.05 22.28 -35.55
C ASN A 84 -2.39 21.38 -34.51
N TRP A 85 -1.58 20.42 -34.98
CA TRP A 85 -0.81 19.54 -34.11
C TRP A 85 0.61 20.07 -33.88
N ASN A 86 1.01 20.15 -32.61
CA ASN A 86 2.40 20.36 -32.21
C ASN A 86 3.11 19.02 -31.92
N GLY A 87 4.36 19.05 -31.47
CA GLY A 87 5.10 17.88 -31.05
C GLY A 87 5.38 16.84 -32.14
N MET A 88 5.70 15.62 -31.70
CA MET A 88 5.97 14.48 -32.59
C MET A 88 4.78 14.16 -33.49
N ILE A 89 3.54 14.26 -33.00
CA ILE A 89 2.35 14.08 -33.85
C ILE A 89 2.34 15.13 -34.96
N GLY A 90 2.63 16.40 -34.63
CA GLY A 90 2.71 17.46 -35.62
C GLY A 90 3.78 17.22 -36.69
N GLU A 91 4.96 16.74 -36.31
CA GLU A 91 6.03 16.40 -37.28
C GLU A 91 5.59 15.28 -38.25
N VAL A 92 4.88 14.26 -37.75
CA VAL A 92 4.34 13.18 -38.59
C VAL A 92 3.21 13.69 -39.51
N VAL A 93 2.28 14.48 -38.98
CA VAL A 93 1.17 15.05 -39.76
C VAL A 93 1.66 15.98 -40.87
N ARG A 94 2.74 16.75 -40.61
CA ARG A 94 3.36 17.65 -41.60
C ARG A 94 4.31 16.94 -42.57
N GLY A 95 4.56 15.65 -42.41
CA GLY A 95 5.48 14.89 -43.26
C GLY A 95 6.96 15.20 -43.01
N GLU A 96 7.30 15.77 -41.85
CA GLU A 96 8.70 16.00 -41.43
C GLU A 96 9.35 14.69 -40.93
N ALA A 97 8.54 13.75 -40.46
CA ALA A 97 8.96 12.42 -40.01
C ALA A 97 8.04 11.34 -40.60
N ASP A 98 8.63 10.23 -41.04
CA ASP A 98 7.92 9.06 -41.57
C ASP A 98 7.37 8.18 -40.45
N LEU A 99 8.01 8.19 -39.27
CA LEU A 99 7.57 7.48 -38.08
C LEU A 99 7.88 8.30 -36.82
N ALA A 100 7.04 8.16 -35.80
CA ALA A 100 7.35 8.57 -34.43
C ALA A 100 7.47 7.35 -33.53
N VAL A 101 8.63 7.19 -32.90
CA VAL A 101 8.94 6.06 -31.99
C VAL A 101 9.30 6.61 -30.62
N ALA A 102 8.36 6.52 -29.70
CA ALA A 102 8.43 7.05 -28.34
C ALA A 102 7.38 6.32 -27.47
N PRO A 103 7.34 6.52 -26.14
CA PRO A 103 6.21 6.05 -25.31
C PRO A 103 4.97 6.91 -25.58
N LEU A 104 4.44 6.85 -26.79
CA LEU A 104 3.32 7.65 -27.22
C LEU A 104 2.02 6.90 -26.98
N THR A 105 1.21 7.43 -26.07
CA THR A 105 -0.10 6.88 -25.73
C THR A 105 -1.07 6.94 -26.91
N VAL A 106 -1.70 5.80 -27.22
CA VAL A 106 -2.83 5.73 -28.17
C VAL A 106 -4.04 6.48 -27.61
N THR A 107 -4.61 7.41 -28.39
CA THR A 107 -5.84 8.13 -28.04
C THR A 107 -6.72 8.31 -29.26
N ALA A 108 -8.03 8.41 -29.08
CA ALA A 108 -8.99 8.57 -30.17
C ALA A 108 -8.74 9.85 -31.00
N VAL A 109 -8.26 10.93 -30.37
CA VAL A 109 -7.97 12.20 -31.07
C VAL A 109 -6.74 12.05 -31.97
N ARG A 110 -5.71 11.31 -31.51
CA ARG A 110 -4.50 11.04 -32.32
C ARG A 110 -4.81 10.09 -33.48
N GLU A 111 -5.52 8.98 -33.23
CA GLU A 111 -5.88 7.98 -34.26
C GLU A 111 -6.66 8.58 -35.44
N ARG A 112 -7.40 9.69 -35.22
CA ARG A 112 -8.11 10.39 -36.29
C ARG A 112 -7.20 11.16 -37.24
N SER A 113 -5.98 11.50 -36.83
CA SER A 113 -5.04 12.33 -37.60
C SER A 113 -3.80 11.58 -38.07
N VAL A 114 -3.49 10.44 -37.47
CA VAL A 114 -2.33 9.61 -37.78
C VAL A 114 -2.69 8.13 -37.65
N ASP A 115 -1.99 7.28 -38.38
CA ASP A 115 -2.14 5.83 -38.23
C ASP A 115 -1.23 5.32 -37.12
N ILE A 116 -1.75 4.42 -36.30
CA ILE A 116 -1.05 3.90 -35.12
C ILE A 116 -0.92 2.38 -35.22
N THR A 117 0.26 1.86 -34.88
CA THR A 117 0.49 0.42 -34.85
C THR A 117 -0.21 -0.24 -33.67
N LYS A 118 -0.25 -1.58 -33.68
CA LYS A 118 -0.53 -2.34 -32.45
C LYS A 118 0.47 -1.92 -31.35
N PRO A 119 0.02 -1.83 -30.08
CA PRO A 119 0.84 -1.35 -28.99
C PRO A 119 1.96 -2.33 -28.67
N PHE A 120 3.17 -1.80 -28.51
CA PHE A 120 4.35 -2.59 -28.10
C PHE A 120 4.48 -2.69 -26.57
N MET A 121 3.73 -1.88 -25.82
CA MET A 121 3.74 -1.88 -24.36
C MET A 121 2.38 -1.44 -23.84
N GLN A 122 1.83 -2.19 -22.88
CA GLN A 122 0.58 -1.82 -22.21
C GLN A 122 0.88 -0.96 -20.97
N THR A 123 0.01 0.01 -20.71
CA THR A 123 0.10 0.93 -19.57
C THR A 123 -1.32 1.31 -19.11
N GLY A 124 -1.43 2.03 -18.00
CA GLY A 124 -2.67 2.66 -17.56
C GLY A 124 -2.37 3.86 -16.68
N LEU A 125 -3.40 4.59 -16.27
CA LEU A 125 -3.23 5.73 -15.36
C LEU A 125 -3.24 5.23 -13.92
N SER A 126 -2.23 5.64 -13.16
CA SER A 126 -2.12 5.40 -11.73
C SER A 126 -1.50 6.65 -11.09
N PHE A 127 -1.24 6.60 -9.79
CA PHE A 127 -0.61 7.70 -9.07
C PHE A 127 0.42 7.20 -8.07
N ILE A 128 1.38 8.06 -7.77
CA ILE A 128 2.40 7.84 -6.74
C ILE A 128 2.21 8.80 -5.58
N LEU A 129 2.50 8.31 -4.38
CA LEU A 129 2.46 9.01 -3.11
C LEU A 129 3.74 8.68 -2.31
N ARG A 130 4.09 9.53 -1.35
CA ARG A 130 5.09 9.17 -0.34
C ARG A 130 4.54 8.05 0.55
N LYS A 131 5.37 7.06 0.90
CA LYS A 131 4.96 5.88 1.71
C LYS A 131 4.45 6.25 3.11
N ASP A 132 4.89 7.37 3.62
CA ASP A 132 4.60 7.94 4.93
C ASP A 132 3.52 9.02 4.89
N VAL A 133 2.78 9.18 3.77
CA VAL A 133 1.54 9.99 3.77
C VAL A 133 0.52 9.26 4.65
N GLU A 134 0.61 9.58 5.94
CA GLU A 134 -0.31 9.31 7.04
C GLU A 134 -1.05 7.97 6.91
N ALA A 135 -0.32 6.87 7.10
CA ALA A 135 -0.94 5.78 7.83
C ALA A 135 -1.22 6.34 9.22
N GLU A 136 -2.50 6.60 9.51
CA GLU A 136 -2.94 7.00 10.85
C GLU A 136 -2.14 6.20 11.89
N ASP A 137 -1.49 6.91 12.81
CA ASP A 137 -0.71 6.28 13.88
C ASP A 137 -1.57 5.15 14.46
N PRO A 138 -1.06 3.91 14.53
CA PRO A 138 -1.85 2.79 15.02
C PRO A 138 -2.34 3.17 16.42
N GLY A 139 -3.65 3.40 16.53
CA GLY A 139 -4.24 3.97 17.72
C GLY A 139 -3.85 3.19 18.98
N TYR A 140 -3.98 3.82 20.15
CA TYR A 140 -3.61 3.20 21.43
C TYR A 140 -4.25 1.80 21.64
N PHE A 141 -5.34 1.45 20.95
CA PHE A 141 -6.02 0.15 21.06
C PHE A 141 -5.78 -0.78 19.86
N SER A 142 -4.73 -0.56 19.06
CA SER A 142 -4.39 -1.41 17.91
C SER A 142 -4.22 -2.90 18.25
N PHE A 143 -3.84 -3.21 19.49
CA PHE A 143 -3.77 -4.59 19.98
C PHE A 143 -5.15 -5.28 20.08
N LEU A 144 -6.27 -4.56 20.09
CA LEU A 144 -7.62 -5.14 20.09
C LEU A 144 -8.14 -5.44 18.67
N CYS A 145 -7.50 -4.89 17.63
CA CYS A 145 -7.90 -5.06 16.23
C CYS A 145 -7.85 -6.48 15.66
N PRO A 146 -7.10 -7.48 16.18
CA PRO A 146 -7.12 -8.84 15.64
C PRO A 146 -8.49 -9.53 15.67
N PHE A 147 -9.42 -9.02 16.48
CA PHE A 147 -10.81 -9.45 16.54
C PHE A 147 -11.76 -8.27 16.38
N SER A 148 -12.90 -8.51 15.72
CA SER A 148 -13.98 -7.53 15.61
C SER A 148 -14.67 -7.30 16.96
N THR A 149 -15.37 -6.17 17.09
CA THR A 149 -16.16 -5.85 18.29
C THR A 149 -17.18 -6.94 18.60
N GLU A 150 -17.81 -7.52 17.58
CA GLU A 150 -18.77 -8.63 17.71
C GLU A 150 -18.11 -9.86 18.35
N THR A 151 -16.90 -10.23 17.91
CA THR A 151 -16.15 -11.35 18.47
C THR A 151 -15.76 -11.09 19.93
N TRP A 152 -15.33 -9.86 20.27
CA TRP A 152 -15.03 -9.49 21.66
C TRP A 152 -16.25 -9.62 22.58
N VAL A 153 -17.42 -9.17 22.12
CA VAL A 153 -18.68 -9.36 22.84
C VAL A 153 -19.01 -10.85 22.98
N GLY A 154 -18.81 -11.65 21.92
CA GLY A 154 -19.00 -13.10 21.95
C GLY A 154 -18.09 -13.80 22.98
N ILE A 155 -16.82 -13.41 23.08
CA ILE A 155 -15.88 -13.93 24.08
C ILE A 155 -16.34 -13.58 25.50
N LEU A 156 -16.80 -12.35 25.73
CA LEU A 156 -17.33 -11.93 27.04
C LEU A 156 -18.58 -12.73 27.44
N VAL A 157 -19.50 -12.96 26.50
CA VAL A 157 -20.69 -13.78 26.75
C VAL A 157 -20.30 -15.23 27.05
N ALA A 158 -19.41 -15.83 26.25
CA ALA A 158 -18.92 -17.18 26.49
C ALA A 158 -18.25 -17.32 27.87
N TYR A 159 -17.42 -16.35 28.25
CA TYR A 159 -16.78 -16.28 29.57
C TYR A 159 -17.80 -16.31 30.71
N LEU A 160 -18.82 -15.45 30.67
CA LEU A 160 -19.85 -15.37 31.71
C LEU A 160 -20.68 -16.67 31.78
N VAL A 161 -21.08 -17.21 30.63
CA VAL A 161 -21.85 -18.46 30.55
C VAL A 161 -21.04 -19.61 31.13
N THR A 162 -19.76 -19.76 30.77
CA THR A 162 -18.92 -20.82 31.31
C THR A 162 -18.72 -20.69 32.82
N ALA A 163 -18.53 -19.48 33.35
CA ALA A 163 -18.42 -19.26 34.79
C ALA A 163 -19.69 -19.67 35.55
N VAL A 164 -20.87 -19.35 35.01
CA VAL A 164 -22.16 -19.78 35.58
C VAL A 164 -22.34 -21.29 35.48
N CYS A 165 -21.98 -21.91 34.35
CA CYS A 165 -22.04 -23.37 34.19
C CYS A 165 -21.13 -24.10 35.20
N ILE A 166 -19.91 -23.62 35.42
CA ILE A 166 -19.01 -24.17 36.43
C ILE A 166 -19.60 -24.00 37.83
N TYR A 167 -20.13 -22.82 38.15
CA TYR A 167 -20.78 -22.57 39.44
C TYR A 167 -21.96 -23.52 39.69
N ILE A 168 -22.83 -23.72 38.69
CA ILE A 168 -23.96 -24.65 38.79
C ILE A 168 -23.45 -26.09 38.94
N ALA A 169 -22.48 -26.50 38.13
CA ALA A 169 -21.93 -27.85 38.16
C ALA A 169 -21.27 -28.17 39.51
N THR A 170 -20.54 -27.23 40.11
CA THR A 170 -19.89 -27.42 41.42
C THR A 170 -20.89 -27.39 42.58
N ARG A 171 -22.04 -26.73 42.43
CA ARG A 171 -23.12 -26.75 43.41
C ARG A 171 -23.94 -28.03 43.36
N LEU A 172 -24.24 -28.53 42.15
CA LEU A 172 -25.05 -29.73 41.96
C LEU A 172 -24.30 -31.05 42.21
N SER A 173 -22.97 -31.07 42.00
CA SER A 173 -22.21 -32.31 42.04
C SER A 173 -21.92 -32.77 43.48
N PRO A 174 -22.36 -33.96 43.91
CA PRO A 174 -22.17 -34.44 45.28
C PRO A 174 -20.69 -34.59 45.68
N CYS A 175 -19.81 -34.90 44.72
CA CYS A 175 -18.37 -35.09 44.96
C CYS A 175 -17.60 -33.83 45.36
N GLU A 176 -18.21 -32.64 45.19
CA GLU A 176 -17.61 -31.37 45.64
C GLU A 176 -17.91 -31.07 47.12
N TRP A 177 -18.86 -31.79 47.71
CA TRP A 177 -19.27 -31.63 49.10
C TRP A 177 -18.66 -32.76 49.94
N ALA A 178 -17.70 -32.43 50.80
CA ALA A 178 -17.16 -33.40 51.77
C ALA A 178 -18.18 -33.67 52.88
N GLU A 179 -18.76 -32.61 53.46
CA GLU A 179 -19.89 -32.65 54.41
C GLU A 179 -20.84 -31.45 54.15
N PRO A 180 -22.07 -31.66 53.66
CA PRO A 180 -22.98 -30.56 53.28
C PRO A 180 -23.40 -29.63 54.44
N GLN A 181 -23.23 -30.08 55.69
CA GLN A 181 -23.70 -29.39 56.89
C GLN A 181 -22.60 -28.69 57.70
N ALA A 182 -21.31 -28.92 57.37
CA ALA A 182 -20.18 -28.43 58.17
C ALA A 182 -19.16 -27.58 57.38
N GLU A 183 -19.03 -27.75 56.06
CA GLU A 183 -18.09 -26.97 55.24
C GLU A 183 -18.81 -26.07 54.21
N GLU A 184 -18.37 -24.81 54.12
CA GLU A 184 -18.77 -23.92 53.03
C GLU A 184 -18.07 -24.34 51.72
N ASN A 185 -18.83 -24.48 50.64
CA ASN A 185 -18.28 -24.81 49.33
C ASN A 185 -17.35 -23.70 48.83
N ASN A 186 -16.07 -24.04 48.65
CA ASN A 186 -14.98 -23.16 48.17
C ASN A 186 -15.15 -22.65 46.74
N PHE A 187 -16.21 -23.03 46.01
CA PHE A 187 -16.58 -22.44 44.72
C PHE A 187 -17.76 -21.47 44.90
N THR A 188 -17.43 -20.19 45.08
CA THR A 188 -18.35 -19.07 44.90
C THR A 188 -18.41 -18.65 43.42
N LEU A 189 -19.43 -17.88 43.03
CA LEU A 189 -19.54 -17.34 41.68
C LEU A 189 -18.31 -16.49 41.32
N LEU A 190 -17.78 -15.71 42.27
CA LEU A 190 -16.58 -14.89 42.08
C LEU A 190 -15.32 -15.75 41.86
N GLN A 191 -15.17 -16.84 42.62
CA GLN A 191 -14.07 -17.81 42.40
C GLN A 191 -14.22 -18.55 41.06
N SER A 192 -15.45 -18.79 40.61
CA SER A 192 -15.72 -19.36 39.28
C SER A 192 -15.32 -18.38 38.16
N LEU A 193 -15.67 -17.09 38.31
CA LEU A 193 -15.23 -16.02 37.40
C LEU A 193 -13.69 -15.88 37.37
N TRP A 194 -13.04 -15.96 38.54
CA TRP A 194 -11.58 -15.92 38.66
C TRP A 194 -10.91 -17.14 38.02
N TYR A 195 -11.48 -18.33 38.22
CA TYR A 195 -11.03 -19.59 37.61
C TYR A 195 -11.04 -19.51 36.08
N VAL A 196 -12.18 -19.12 35.49
CA VAL A 196 -12.35 -19.01 34.04
C VAL A 196 -11.44 -17.93 33.46
N ALA A 197 -11.23 -16.81 34.18
CA ALA A 197 -10.33 -15.74 33.76
C ALA A 197 -8.86 -16.20 33.79
N GLY A 198 -8.42 -16.89 34.84
CA GLY A 198 -7.07 -17.43 34.93
C GLY A 198 -6.77 -18.52 33.89
N ALA A 199 -7.80 -19.28 33.47
CA ALA A 199 -7.71 -20.19 32.34
C ALA A 199 -7.53 -19.44 31.01
N LEU A 200 -8.29 -18.35 30.79
CA LEU A 200 -8.18 -17.50 29.59
C LEU A 200 -6.76 -16.92 29.42
N THR A 201 -6.08 -16.59 30.52
CA THR A 201 -4.71 -16.05 30.52
C THR A 201 -3.62 -17.11 30.57
N LEU A 202 -3.96 -18.41 30.46
CA LEU A 202 -3.04 -19.55 30.57
C LEU A 202 -2.22 -19.61 31.88
N GLN A 203 -2.65 -18.91 32.94
CA GLN A 203 -1.95 -18.92 34.23
C GLN A 203 -2.44 -20.04 35.14
N GLY A 204 -3.69 -20.49 34.95
CA GLY A 204 -4.34 -21.45 35.83
C GLY A 204 -4.65 -20.84 37.18
N ALA A 205 -5.92 -20.51 37.43
CA ALA A 205 -6.37 -20.04 38.74
C ALA A 205 -6.96 -21.20 39.54
N GLY A 206 -6.74 -21.19 40.86
CA GLY A 206 -7.45 -22.07 41.80
C GLY A 206 -8.72 -21.40 42.35
N PRO A 207 -9.64 -22.14 42.99
CA PRO A 207 -9.64 -23.60 43.24
C PRO A 207 -9.99 -24.42 41.97
N HIS A 208 -9.67 -25.72 41.96
CA HIS A 208 -9.96 -26.61 40.82
C HIS A 208 -11.17 -27.53 41.12
N PRO A 209 -12.05 -27.80 40.15
CA PRO A 209 -13.19 -28.69 40.36
C PRO A 209 -12.71 -30.14 40.62
N LYS A 210 -13.22 -30.75 41.69
CA LYS A 210 -12.97 -32.16 42.06
C LYS A 210 -13.85 -33.12 41.24
N ALA A 211 -15.10 -32.74 40.98
CA ALA A 211 -16.10 -33.54 40.28
C ALA A 211 -15.79 -33.68 38.78
N LEU A 212 -16.16 -34.83 38.22
CA LEU A 212 -15.95 -35.14 36.80
C LEU A 212 -16.67 -34.13 35.89
N SER A 213 -17.90 -33.75 36.22
CA SER A 213 -18.71 -32.75 35.50
C SER A 213 -17.99 -31.41 35.35
N GLY A 214 -17.47 -30.87 36.46
CA GLY A 214 -16.69 -29.62 36.48
C GLY A 214 -15.40 -29.75 35.68
N ARG A 215 -14.69 -30.88 35.78
CA ARG A 215 -13.48 -31.14 34.99
C ARG A 215 -13.74 -31.20 33.49
N VAL A 216 -14.86 -31.77 33.06
CA VAL A 216 -15.25 -31.81 31.64
C VAL A 216 -15.52 -30.40 31.12
N ILE A 217 -16.27 -29.58 31.87
CA ILE A 217 -16.53 -28.18 31.50
C ILE A 217 -15.22 -27.38 31.41
N SER A 218 -14.33 -27.55 32.39
CA SER A 218 -13.00 -26.92 32.38
C SER A 218 -12.16 -27.36 31.18
N ALA A 219 -12.15 -28.66 30.85
CA ALA A 219 -11.38 -29.18 29.72
C ALA A 219 -11.86 -28.60 28.38
N ILE A 220 -13.18 -28.47 28.20
CA ILE A 220 -13.77 -27.83 27.00
C ILE A 220 -13.40 -26.34 26.95
N TRP A 221 -13.48 -25.64 28.10
CA TRP A 221 -13.08 -24.23 28.17
C TRP A 221 -11.59 -24.02 27.86
N TRP A 222 -10.71 -24.92 28.32
CA TRP A 222 -9.29 -24.88 28.00
C TRP A 222 -9.04 -25.09 26.51
N LEU A 223 -9.70 -26.07 25.89
CA LEU A 223 -9.60 -26.29 24.45
C LEU A 223 -10.05 -25.06 23.66
N PHE A 224 -11.19 -24.46 24.05
CA PHE A 224 -11.70 -23.23 23.47
C PHE A 224 -10.71 -22.07 23.60
N THR A 225 -10.15 -21.87 24.80
CA THR A 225 -9.17 -20.81 25.09
C THR A 225 -7.90 -20.96 24.26
N VAL A 226 -7.35 -22.17 24.17
CA VAL A 226 -6.13 -22.45 23.38
C VAL A 226 -6.38 -22.17 21.90
N ALA A 227 -7.52 -22.61 21.36
CA ALA A 227 -7.89 -22.33 19.98
C ALA A 227 -8.09 -20.82 19.73
N LEU A 228 -8.76 -20.13 20.65
CA LEU A 228 -9.00 -18.69 20.57
C LEU A 228 -7.68 -17.89 20.57
N LEU A 229 -6.75 -18.22 21.47
CA LEU A 229 -5.43 -17.58 21.53
C LEU A 229 -4.61 -17.87 20.27
N ALA A 230 -4.67 -19.09 19.74
CA ALA A 230 -4.00 -19.42 18.48
C ALA A 230 -4.54 -18.57 17.31
N CYS A 231 -5.86 -18.38 17.21
CA CYS A 231 -6.46 -17.48 16.22
C CYS A 231 -6.04 -16.02 16.43
N TYR A 232 -6.01 -15.56 17.68
CA TYR A 232 -5.59 -14.20 18.00
C TYR A 232 -4.14 -13.94 17.57
N PHE A 233 -3.21 -14.85 17.90
CA PHE A 233 -1.81 -14.71 17.52
C PHE A 233 -1.59 -14.84 16.02
N ALA A 234 -2.34 -15.70 15.33
CA ALA A 234 -2.28 -15.82 13.87
C ALA A 234 -2.70 -14.50 13.20
N ASN A 235 -3.81 -13.91 13.62
CA ASN A 235 -4.30 -12.64 13.07
C ASN A 235 -3.39 -11.45 13.43
N LEU A 236 -2.92 -11.39 14.67
CA LEU A 236 -1.97 -10.38 15.11
C LEU A 236 -0.65 -10.45 14.31
N SER A 237 -0.13 -11.67 14.10
CA SER A 237 1.05 -11.89 13.27
C SER A 237 0.83 -11.46 11.83
N SER A 238 -0.32 -11.79 11.24
CA SER A 238 -0.68 -11.35 9.88
C SER A 238 -0.74 -9.83 9.77
N MET A 239 -1.30 -9.13 10.76
CA MET A 239 -1.36 -7.66 10.77
C MET A 239 0.01 -7.01 10.93
N LEU A 240 0.90 -7.60 11.74
CA LEU A 240 2.26 -7.10 11.94
C LEU A 240 3.15 -7.29 10.71
N HIS A 241 2.89 -8.33 9.90
CA HIS A 241 3.66 -8.63 8.68
C HIS A 241 3.04 -8.08 7.40
N SER A 242 1.78 -7.64 7.42
CA SER A 242 1.22 -6.90 6.30
C SER A 242 1.86 -5.52 6.26
N ASP A 243 2.93 -5.38 5.48
CA ASP A 243 3.57 -4.12 5.07
C ASP A 243 2.62 -3.19 4.29
N SER A 244 1.31 -3.44 4.28
CA SER A 244 0.32 -2.44 3.92
C SER A 244 0.27 -1.39 5.02
N SER A 245 1.29 -0.52 5.01
CA SER A 245 1.15 0.85 5.47
C SER A 245 -0.20 1.32 4.95
N ASN A 246 -1.10 1.71 5.85
CA ASN A 246 -2.41 2.23 5.49
C ASN A 246 -2.21 3.55 4.75
N VAL A 247 -1.78 3.52 3.49
CA VAL A 247 -1.86 4.69 2.62
C VAL A 247 -3.35 5.03 2.60
N ALA A 248 -3.71 6.17 3.18
CA ALA A 248 -5.11 6.58 3.36
C ALA A 248 -5.87 6.65 2.03
N VAL A 249 -5.13 6.82 0.92
CA VAL A 249 -5.66 6.91 -0.44
C VAL A 249 -5.15 5.74 -1.28
N LYS A 250 -6.01 4.74 -1.50
CA LYS A 250 -5.66 3.58 -2.35
C LYS A 250 -6.25 3.72 -3.74
N THR A 251 -7.46 4.25 -3.88
CA THR A 251 -8.16 4.35 -5.15
C THR A 251 -8.25 5.77 -5.69
N PHE A 252 -8.55 5.92 -6.97
CA PHE A 252 -8.89 7.24 -7.52
C PHE A 252 -10.19 7.82 -6.93
N GLU A 253 -11.10 6.98 -6.42
CA GLU A 253 -12.30 7.45 -5.72
C GLU A 253 -11.95 8.06 -4.35
N ASP A 254 -11.06 7.40 -3.60
CA ASP A 254 -10.53 7.96 -2.35
C ASP A 254 -9.86 9.30 -2.61
N LEU A 255 -9.04 9.39 -3.67
CA LEU A 255 -8.34 10.61 -4.06
C LEU A 255 -9.32 11.74 -4.45
N ALA A 256 -10.45 11.40 -5.06
CA ALA A 256 -11.48 12.36 -5.46
C ALA A 256 -12.33 12.86 -4.30
N ASN A 257 -12.55 12.02 -3.28
CA ASN A 257 -13.41 12.32 -2.13
C ASN A 257 -12.66 13.01 -0.97
N GLN A 258 -11.33 13.06 -1.02
CA GLN A 258 -10.50 13.71 -0.02
C GLN A 258 -9.98 15.08 -0.51
N ASP A 259 -9.75 16.00 0.43
CA ASP A 259 -9.26 17.37 0.17
C ASP A 259 -7.90 17.69 0.84
N ILE A 260 -7.30 16.70 1.53
CA ILE A 260 -6.09 16.83 2.35
C ILE A 260 -4.83 16.81 1.47
N ILE A 261 -4.73 15.81 0.60
CA ILE A 261 -3.61 15.56 -0.29
C ILE A 261 -3.89 16.27 -1.61
N GLU A 262 -2.98 17.15 -2.02
CA GLU A 262 -3.04 17.75 -3.35
C GLU A 262 -2.71 16.70 -4.40
N TYR A 263 -3.21 16.86 -5.62
CA TYR A 263 -2.88 15.93 -6.70
C TYR A 263 -2.82 16.64 -8.03
N GLY A 264 -2.00 16.12 -8.94
CA GLY A 264 -1.82 16.74 -10.24
C GLY A 264 -1.14 15.83 -11.25
N THR A 265 -1.21 16.25 -12.51
CA THR A 265 -0.56 15.58 -13.65
C THR A 265 0.13 16.62 -14.54
N VAL A 266 0.84 16.15 -15.57
CA VAL A 266 1.54 17.04 -16.51
C VAL A 266 0.54 17.79 -17.39
N ASN A 267 0.67 19.11 -17.48
CA ASN A 267 -0.19 19.95 -18.30
C ASN A 267 -0.07 19.58 -19.79
N GLY A 268 -1.20 19.59 -20.51
CA GLY A 268 -1.24 19.25 -21.94
C GLY A 268 -0.97 17.78 -22.27
N SER A 269 -0.88 16.91 -21.26
CA SER A 269 -0.69 15.47 -21.46
C SER A 269 -1.98 14.73 -21.85
N SER A 270 -1.82 13.49 -22.32
CA SER A 270 -2.94 12.56 -22.57
C SER A 270 -3.70 12.21 -21.28
N THR A 271 -3.01 12.26 -20.13
CA THR A 271 -3.57 12.08 -18.79
C THR A 271 -4.41 13.29 -18.36
N PHE A 272 -3.90 14.51 -18.57
CA PHE A 272 -4.66 15.73 -18.30
C PHE A 272 -5.97 15.79 -19.10
N SER A 273 -5.88 15.50 -20.39
CA SER A 273 -7.05 15.47 -21.28
C SER A 273 -8.05 14.37 -20.90
N PHE A 274 -7.57 13.24 -20.35
CA PHE A 274 -8.45 12.16 -19.90
C PHE A 274 -9.39 12.62 -18.77
N PHE A 275 -8.85 13.27 -17.74
CA PHE A 275 -9.67 13.75 -16.63
C PHE A 275 -10.59 14.91 -17.06
N LYS A 276 -10.10 15.80 -17.94
CA LYS A 276 -10.88 16.91 -18.50
C LYS A 276 -12.14 16.46 -19.26
N PHE A 277 -12.00 15.43 -20.10
CA PHE A 277 -13.08 14.94 -20.96
C PHE A 277 -13.74 13.66 -20.43
N SER A 278 -13.54 13.32 -19.15
CA SER A 278 -14.13 12.12 -18.56
C SER A 278 -15.63 12.30 -18.30
N ASP A 279 -16.42 11.26 -18.57
CA ASP A 279 -17.84 11.17 -18.20
C ASP A 279 -18.06 10.71 -16.76
N ASN A 280 -17.05 10.07 -16.16
CA ASN A 280 -17.13 9.63 -14.77
C ASN A 280 -17.06 10.86 -13.83
N GLN A 281 -18.05 10.97 -12.93
CA GLN A 281 -18.17 12.10 -12.01
C GLN A 281 -16.96 12.24 -11.10
N SER A 282 -16.40 11.14 -10.59
CA SER A 282 -15.22 11.15 -9.71
C SER A 282 -13.99 11.70 -10.45
N TYR A 283 -13.77 11.27 -11.71
CA TYR A 283 -12.65 11.74 -12.52
C TYR A 283 -12.79 13.20 -12.95
N ARG A 284 -14.03 13.65 -13.21
CA ARG A 284 -14.31 15.06 -13.49
C ARG A 284 -14.05 15.93 -12.26
N ARG A 285 -14.43 15.49 -11.06
CA ARG A 285 -14.09 16.17 -9.79
C ARG A 285 -12.58 16.30 -9.60
N ILE A 286 -11.82 15.25 -9.92
CA ILE A 286 -10.34 15.31 -9.90
C ILE A 286 -9.85 16.44 -10.82
N PHE A 287 -10.35 16.52 -12.06
CA PHE A 287 -9.99 17.62 -12.97
C PHE A 287 -10.36 19.00 -12.43
N GLU A 288 -11.60 19.17 -11.96
CA GLU A 288 -12.08 20.43 -11.40
C GLU A 288 -11.24 20.88 -10.20
N ASN A 289 -10.84 19.95 -9.33
CA ASN A 289 -9.97 20.26 -8.20
C ASN A 289 -8.55 20.63 -8.64
N MET A 290 -8.00 19.91 -9.63
CA MET A 290 -6.70 20.23 -10.22
C MET A 290 -6.68 21.63 -10.82
N GLU A 291 -7.75 22.02 -11.52
CA GLU A 291 -7.91 23.34 -12.14
C GLU A 291 -8.09 24.42 -11.06
N ARG A 292 -8.95 24.17 -10.06
CA ARG A 292 -9.23 25.07 -8.94
C ARG A 292 -7.98 25.40 -8.14
N ARG A 293 -7.16 24.40 -7.81
CA ARG A 293 -5.93 24.57 -7.02
C ARG A 293 -4.70 24.86 -7.87
N LYS A 294 -4.80 24.77 -9.21
CA LYS A 294 -3.68 24.84 -10.16
C LYS A 294 -2.53 23.91 -9.79
N SER A 295 -2.87 22.67 -9.42
CA SER A 295 -1.92 21.68 -8.89
C SER A 295 -1.21 20.87 -9.98
N TYR A 296 -1.53 21.08 -11.27
CA TYR A 296 -0.83 20.46 -12.39
C TYR A 296 0.62 20.96 -12.52
N VAL A 297 1.48 20.14 -13.14
CA VAL A 297 2.92 20.41 -13.28
C VAL A 297 3.33 20.56 -14.74
N GLY A 298 4.45 21.24 -14.98
CA GLY A 298 4.99 21.43 -16.34
C GLY A 298 5.75 20.21 -16.88
N THR A 299 6.42 19.47 -16.01
CA THR A 299 7.23 18.29 -16.37
C THR A 299 7.01 17.14 -15.40
N MET A 300 7.40 15.93 -15.83
CA MET A 300 7.33 14.72 -15.01
C MET A 300 8.23 14.85 -13.76
N GLU A 301 9.43 15.39 -13.93
CA GLU A 301 10.44 15.53 -12.87
C GLU A 301 9.94 16.42 -11.73
N GLU A 302 9.23 17.50 -12.06
CA GLU A 302 8.60 18.37 -11.07
C GLU A 302 7.48 17.66 -10.30
N GLY A 303 6.68 16.85 -11.00
CA GLY A 303 5.66 16.00 -10.38
C GLY A 303 6.25 14.98 -9.40
N ILE A 304 7.35 14.34 -9.78
CA ILE A 304 8.07 13.39 -8.92
C ILE A 304 8.63 14.11 -7.69
N ARG A 305 9.28 15.26 -7.88
CA ARG A 305 9.85 16.06 -6.77
C ARG A 305 8.78 16.43 -5.74
N ARG A 306 7.62 16.92 -6.18
CA ARG A 306 6.50 17.26 -5.29
C ARG A 306 5.97 16.04 -4.54
N ALA A 307 5.87 14.89 -5.20
CA ALA A 307 5.45 13.65 -4.54
C ALA A 307 6.44 13.21 -3.44
N GLN A 308 7.74 13.48 -3.61
CA GLN A 308 8.76 13.22 -2.58
C GLN A 308 8.70 14.19 -1.41
N GLU A 309 8.31 15.44 -1.65
CA GLU A 309 8.15 16.45 -0.59
C GLU A 309 6.97 16.15 0.34
N GLY A 310 6.04 15.29 -0.09
CA GLY A 310 4.88 14.84 0.68
C GLY A 310 3.62 15.67 0.39
N ASN A 311 2.46 15.19 0.86
CA ASN A 311 1.14 15.82 0.68
C ASN A 311 0.73 16.10 -0.78
N TYR A 312 1.37 15.45 -1.74
CA TYR A 312 1.07 15.55 -3.16
C TYR A 312 1.05 14.17 -3.83
N ALA A 313 -0.03 13.86 -4.54
CA ALA A 313 -0.19 12.68 -5.37
C ALA A 313 0.09 13.03 -6.83
N PHE A 314 1.11 12.41 -7.42
CA PHE A 314 1.41 12.63 -8.82
C PHE A 314 0.75 11.55 -9.69
N ILE A 315 -0.13 11.97 -10.61
CA ILE A 315 -0.88 11.08 -11.50
C ILE A 315 -0.14 10.96 -12.84
N GLY A 316 0.13 9.72 -13.25
CA GLY A 316 0.90 9.41 -14.46
C GLY A 316 0.64 8.01 -15.00
N GLU A 317 1.41 7.61 -16.00
CA GLU A 317 1.30 6.29 -16.62
C GLU A 317 2.04 5.22 -15.80
N SER A 318 1.40 4.09 -15.56
CA SER A 318 1.82 3.06 -14.60
C SER A 318 3.24 2.56 -14.87
N VAL A 319 3.61 2.33 -16.13
CA VAL A 319 4.96 1.84 -16.49
C VAL A 319 6.05 2.86 -16.16
N SER A 320 5.76 4.15 -16.32
CA SER A 320 6.69 5.22 -15.97
C SER A 320 6.75 5.40 -14.46
N LEU A 321 5.61 5.28 -13.76
CA LEU A 321 5.55 5.34 -12.30
C LEU A 321 6.24 4.15 -11.62
N ASP A 322 6.15 2.94 -12.19
CA ASP A 322 6.85 1.74 -11.68
C ASP A 322 8.37 1.98 -11.67
N LEU A 323 8.91 2.63 -12.69
CA LEU A 323 10.32 3.01 -12.74
C LEU A 323 10.67 4.07 -11.70
N VAL A 324 9.79 5.05 -11.48
CA VAL A 324 9.98 6.09 -10.46
C VAL A 324 10.03 5.46 -9.07
N VAL A 325 9.10 4.56 -8.75
CA VAL A 325 9.08 3.83 -7.47
C VAL A 325 10.30 2.95 -7.31
N ALA A 326 10.78 2.34 -8.40
CA ALA A 326 12.03 1.61 -8.37
C ALA A 326 13.21 2.54 -8.04
N ARG A 327 13.28 3.73 -8.61
CA ARG A 327 14.39 4.68 -8.33
C ARG A 327 14.31 5.28 -6.94
N TYR A 328 13.10 5.55 -6.45
CA TYR A 328 12.85 6.31 -5.24
C TYR A 328 12.03 5.48 -4.25
N CYS A 329 12.73 4.78 -3.35
CA CYS A 329 12.10 3.83 -2.41
C CYS A 329 11.18 4.47 -1.36
N ASN A 330 11.18 5.81 -1.23
CA ASN A 330 10.26 6.55 -0.37
C ASN A 330 8.88 6.76 -1.02
N LEU A 331 8.73 6.46 -2.31
CA LEU A 331 7.47 6.54 -3.03
C LEU A 331 6.81 5.17 -3.14
N ALA A 332 5.48 5.17 -3.20
CA ALA A 332 4.66 4.01 -3.50
C ALA A 332 3.66 4.38 -4.60
N ARG A 333 3.45 3.46 -5.54
CA ARG A 333 2.39 3.56 -6.54
C ARG A 333 1.13 2.91 -5.99
N SER A 334 -0.02 3.53 -6.23
CA SER A 334 -1.31 2.88 -6.00
C SER A 334 -1.47 1.63 -6.88
N GLN A 335 -2.14 0.60 -6.37
CA GLN A 335 -2.49 -0.59 -7.18
C GLN A 335 -3.65 -0.32 -8.15
N ASP A 336 -4.42 0.75 -7.93
CA ASP A 336 -5.51 1.14 -8.81
C ASP A 336 -4.96 1.69 -10.13
N VAL A 337 -5.41 1.07 -11.23
CA VAL A 337 -5.00 1.40 -12.59
C VAL A 337 -6.25 1.58 -13.44
N ILE A 338 -6.46 2.80 -13.90
CA ILE A 338 -7.65 3.19 -14.70
C ILE A 338 -7.23 3.52 -16.12
N GLY A 339 -8.19 3.51 -17.05
CA GLY A 339 -7.96 3.95 -18.43
C GLY A 339 -6.80 3.21 -19.09
N MET A 340 -6.90 1.87 -19.17
CA MET A 340 -5.91 1.03 -19.85
C MET A 340 -5.63 1.51 -21.27
N ARG A 341 -4.35 1.62 -21.60
CA ARG A 341 -3.82 2.21 -22.83
C ARG A 341 -2.55 1.45 -23.25
N GLY A 342 -1.97 1.85 -24.38
CA GLY A 342 -0.69 1.32 -24.81
C GLY A 342 0.18 2.38 -25.46
N TYR A 343 1.48 2.11 -25.48
CA TYR A 343 2.44 2.82 -26.30
C TYR A 343 2.55 2.14 -27.66
N SER A 344 2.48 2.95 -28.71
CA SER A 344 2.54 2.49 -30.10
C SER A 344 3.49 3.34 -30.92
N ILE A 345 3.86 2.82 -32.09
CA ILE A 345 4.55 3.58 -33.13
C ILE A 345 3.50 4.29 -33.95
N VAL A 346 3.79 5.53 -34.32
CA VAL A 346 2.90 6.37 -35.13
C VAL A 346 3.49 6.61 -36.50
N ALA A 347 2.63 6.58 -37.51
CA ALA A 347 2.95 6.84 -38.90
C ALA A 347 1.96 7.85 -39.50
N PRO A 348 2.30 8.49 -40.63
CA PRO A 348 1.35 9.31 -41.39
C PRO A 348 0.10 8.52 -41.75
N LEU A 349 -1.04 9.22 -41.81
CA LEU A 349 -2.32 8.63 -42.21
C LEU A 349 -2.21 7.97 -43.60
N GLY A 350 -2.64 6.72 -43.71
CA GLY A 350 -2.54 5.91 -44.93
C GLY A 350 -1.18 5.25 -45.16
N SER A 351 -0.29 5.21 -44.15
CA SER A 351 1.05 4.64 -44.32
C SER A 351 1.04 3.12 -44.52
N PRO A 352 1.68 2.59 -45.58
CA PRO A 352 1.73 1.15 -45.83
C PRO A 352 2.57 0.39 -44.79
N LEU A 353 3.37 1.09 -44.00
CA LEU A 353 4.27 0.50 -43.01
C LEU A 353 3.54 -0.02 -41.77
N VAL A 354 2.37 0.54 -41.45
CA VAL A 354 1.65 0.30 -40.19
C VAL A 354 1.26 -1.16 -40.02
N LYS A 355 0.79 -1.81 -41.09
CA LYS A 355 0.42 -3.23 -41.07
C LYS A 355 1.63 -4.12 -40.81
N ASN A 356 2.73 -3.88 -41.54
CA ASN A 356 3.95 -4.68 -41.41
C ASN A 356 4.62 -4.48 -40.04
N LEU A 357 4.65 -3.24 -39.54
CA LEU A 357 5.14 -2.92 -38.20
C LEU A 357 4.27 -3.57 -37.11
N SER A 358 2.95 -3.53 -37.26
CA SER A 358 2.03 -4.15 -36.31
C SER A 358 2.23 -5.66 -36.21
N VAL A 359 2.36 -6.36 -37.34
CA VAL A 359 2.64 -7.79 -37.35
C VAL A 359 4.01 -8.08 -36.72
N ALA A 360 5.04 -7.29 -37.05
CA ALA A 360 6.35 -7.43 -36.44
C ALA A 360 6.33 -7.22 -34.92
N ILE A 361 5.58 -6.24 -34.40
CA ILE A 361 5.44 -5.99 -32.96
C ILE A 361 4.74 -7.18 -32.28
N LEU A 362 3.69 -7.73 -32.89
CA LEU A 362 3.01 -8.92 -32.36
C LEU A 362 3.94 -10.13 -32.28
N GLU A 363 4.73 -10.41 -33.33
CA GLU A 363 5.73 -11.48 -33.30
C GLU A 363 6.81 -11.26 -32.22
N LEU A 364 7.24 -10.00 -31.98
CA LEU A 364 8.16 -9.67 -30.90
C LEU A 364 7.53 -9.85 -29.52
N SER A 365 6.21 -9.66 -29.40
CA SER A 365 5.45 -9.94 -28.18
C SER A 365 5.36 -11.45 -27.93
N GLU A 366 4.96 -12.23 -28.95
CA GLU A 366 4.78 -13.69 -28.87
C GLU A 366 6.10 -14.43 -28.60
N SER A 367 7.21 -13.94 -29.14
CA SER A 367 8.55 -14.49 -28.90
C SER A 367 9.16 -14.09 -27.54
N GLY A 368 8.49 -13.23 -26.75
CA GLY A 368 9.00 -12.72 -25.47
C GLY A 368 10.12 -11.69 -25.61
N LYS A 369 10.42 -11.21 -26.83
CA LYS A 369 11.50 -10.25 -27.07
C LYS A 369 11.20 -8.87 -26.47
N LEU A 370 9.93 -8.44 -26.50
CA LEU A 370 9.52 -7.18 -25.86
C LEU A 370 9.70 -7.21 -24.34
N GLU A 371 9.44 -8.35 -23.70
CA GLU A 371 9.67 -8.55 -22.27
C GLU A 371 11.16 -8.55 -21.94
N PHE A 372 11.98 -9.24 -22.76
CA PHE A 372 13.44 -9.20 -22.63
C PHE A 372 13.97 -7.77 -22.69
N LEU A 373 13.51 -6.96 -23.64
CA LEU A 373 13.88 -5.54 -23.74
C LEU A 373 13.39 -4.76 -22.53
N ARG A 374 12.19 -5.04 -22.01
CA ARG A 374 11.66 -4.36 -20.82
C ARG A 374 12.54 -4.64 -19.61
N ASN A 375 12.88 -5.90 -19.34
CA ASN A 375 13.70 -6.29 -18.20
C ASN A 375 15.13 -5.75 -18.29
N LYS A 376 15.65 -5.53 -19.51
CA LYS A 376 16.96 -4.88 -19.72
C LYS A 376 16.96 -3.41 -19.27
N TRP A 377 15.88 -2.67 -19.52
CA TRP A 377 15.82 -1.21 -19.30
C TRP A 377 15.10 -0.80 -18.00
N TRP A 378 14.19 -1.63 -17.49
CA TRP A 378 13.56 -1.46 -16.18
C TRP A 378 14.32 -2.30 -15.15
N ALA A 379 15.37 -1.74 -14.56
CA ALA A 379 16.06 -2.36 -13.43
C ALA A 379 15.23 -2.21 -12.14
N ASN A 380 15.18 -3.28 -11.33
CA ASN A 380 14.61 -3.26 -9.98
C ASN A 380 15.53 -2.51 -9.03
N SER A 381 15.49 -1.18 -9.09
CA SER A 381 16.01 -0.36 -8.00
C SER A 381 14.95 -0.39 -6.88
N CYS A 382 15.36 -0.35 -5.62
CA CYS A 382 14.61 -0.96 -4.50
C CYS A 382 14.48 -2.47 -4.71
N MET A 383 15.56 -3.20 -4.39
CA MET A 383 15.38 -4.52 -3.80
C MET A 383 14.34 -4.31 -2.70
N ALA A 384 13.18 -4.94 -2.79
CA ALA A 384 12.42 -5.21 -1.59
C ALA A 384 13.44 -5.90 -0.69
N GLU A 385 14.02 -5.17 0.27
CA GLU A 385 14.89 -5.77 1.27
C GLU A 385 14.03 -6.87 1.84
N GLY A 386 14.33 -8.11 1.43
CA GLY A 386 13.36 -9.20 1.52
C GLY A 386 12.86 -9.26 2.94
N ALA A 387 11.59 -8.90 3.12
CA ALA A 387 10.86 -8.78 4.38
C ALA A 387 11.78 -8.98 5.60
N LYS A 388 12.70 -8.03 5.86
CA LYS A 388 13.44 -8.08 7.12
C LYS A 388 12.37 -7.84 8.16
N ALA A 389 12.03 -8.88 8.91
CA ALA A 389 11.06 -8.81 9.99
C ALA A 389 11.37 -7.54 10.80
N SER A 390 10.55 -6.51 10.59
CA SER A 390 10.80 -5.22 11.21
C SER A 390 10.62 -5.43 12.69
N SER A 391 11.63 -5.09 13.49
CA SER A 391 11.51 -5.19 14.94
C SER A 391 10.32 -4.35 15.40
N LEU A 392 9.47 -4.93 16.27
CA LEU A 392 8.31 -4.21 16.79
C LEU A 392 8.79 -2.94 17.49
N LYS A 393 8.38 -1.79 16.96
CA LYS A 393 8.74 -0.50 17.53
C LYS A 393 7.98 -0.29 18.85
N PRO A 394 8.59 0.36 19.86
CA PRO A 394 7.90 0.70 21.11
C PRO A 394 6.60 1.49 20.90
N HIS A 395 6.51 2.28 19.81
CA HIS A 395 5.30 3.01 19.45
C HIS A 395 4.10 2.07 19.24
N SER A 396 4.30 0.89 18.64
CA SER A 396 3.23 -0.09 18.39
C SER A 396 2.71 -0.76 19.67
N LEU A 397 3.41 -0.63 20.81
CA LEU A 397 3.04 -1.25 22.09
C LEU A 397 2.57 -0.25 23.15
N LYS A 398 2.48 1.06 22.81
CA LYS A 398 2.10 2.13 23.75
C LYS A 398 0.78 1.83 24.50
N GLY A 399 -0.19 1.25 23.81
CA GLY A 399 -1.47 0.83 24.38
C GLY A 399 -1.35 -0.17 25.53
N MET A 400 -0.51 -1.19 25.36
CA MET A 400 -0.34 -2.23 26.37
C MET A 400 0.36 -1.68 27.62
N PHE A 401 1.37 -0.81 27.44
CA PHE A 401 2.00 -0.13 28.57
C PHE A 401 1.03 0.80 29.32
N LEU A 402 0.12 1.46 28.61
CA LEU A 402 -0.92 2.30 29.22
C LEU A 402 -1.89 1.46 30.07
N VAL A 403 -2.38 0.33 29.55
CA VAL A 403 -3.28 -0.58 30.29
C VAL A 403 -2.60 -1.12 31.54
N LEU A 404 -1.32 -1.50 31.45
CA LEU A 404 -0.54 -1.95 32.61
C LEU A 404 -0.44 -0.85 33.68
N ALA A 405 -0.10 0.38 33.29
CA ALA A 405 0.02 1.50 34.22
C ALA A 405 -1.31 1.81 34.92
N LEU A 406 -2.42 1.82 34.17
CA LEU A 406 -3.75 2.02 34.73
C LEU A 406 -4.15 0.87 35.68
N GLY A 407 -3.87 -0.38 35.31
CA GLY A 407 -4.16 -1.55 36.14
C GLY A 407 -3.42 -1.55 37.48
N LEU A 408 -2.12 -1.23 37.46
CA LEU A 408 -1.31 -1.08 38.67
C LEU A 408 -1.83 0.05 39.56
N GLY A 409 -2.20 1.20 38.96
CA GLY A 409 -2.77 2.33 39.67
C GLY A 409 -4.10 1.99 40.35
N ILE A 410 -5.01 1.32 39.63
CA ILE A 410 -6.30 0.88 40.18
C ILE A 410 -6.10 -0.13 41.31
N GLY A 411 -5.15 -1.07 41.17
CA GLY A 411 -4.83 -2.05 42.20
C GLY A 411 -4.36 -1.41 43.52
N ILE A 412 -3.46 -0.44 43.43
CA ILE A 412 -3.00 0.32 44.61
C ILE A 412 -4.15 1.12 45.23
N LEU A 413 -4.98 1.76 44.40
CA LEU A 413 -6.14 2.52 44.88
C LEU A 413 -7.14 1.63 45.63
N LEU A 414 -7.44 0.44 45.09
CA LEU A 414 -8.33 -0.53 45.74
C LEU A 414 -7.75 -1.00 47.08
N ALA A 415 -6.46 -1.32 47.15
CA ALA A 415 -5.81 -1.69 48.40
C ALA A 415 -5.89 -0.58 49.47
N LEU A 416 -5.73 0.69 49.07
CA LEU A 416 -5.91 1.83 49.96
C LEU A 416 -7.37 1.99 50.41
N LEU A 417 -8.34 1.78 49.51
CA LEU A 417 -9.77 1.84 49.84
C LEU A 417 -10.19 0.69 50.77
N GLU A 418 -9.66 -0.52 50.58
CA GLU A 418 -9.88 -1.65 51.48
C GLU A 418 -9.34 -1.36 52.88
N LEU A 419 -8.13 -0.81 52.97
CA LEU A 419 -7.54 -0.40 54.24
C LEU A 419 -8.35 0.73 54.90
N ALA A 420 -8.82 1.70 54.11
CA ALA A 420 -9.67 2.79 54.60
C ALA A 420 -11.03 2.27 55.09
N SER A 421 -11.64 1.33 54.38
CA SER A 421 -12.91 0.71 54.78
C SER A 421 -12.76 -0.11 56.05
N LYS A 422 -11.71 -0.95 56.14
CA LYS A 422 -11.42 -1.77 57.32
C LYS A 422 -11.07 -0.92 58.54
N SER A 423 -10.23 0.10 58.38
CA SER A 423 -9.91 1.03 59.47
C SER A 423 -11.13 1.84 59.92
N ARG A 424 -12.04 2.20 59.01
CA ARG A 424 -13.32 2.84 59.35
C ARG A 424 -14.25 1.91 60.13
N SER A 425 -14.28 0.62 59.81
CA SER A 425 -15.01 -0.39 60.61
C SER A 425 -14.39 -0.52 62.00
N SER A 426 -13.08 -0.73 62.09
CA SER A 426 -12.36 -0.83 63.38
C SER A 426 -12.46 0.44 64.22
N ALA A 427 -12.50 1.62 63.60
CA ALA A 427 -12.68 2.90 64.29
C ALA A 427 -14.08 3.04 64.90
N LYS A 428 -15.12 2.52 64.25
CA LYS A 428 -16.47 2.43 64.82
C LYS A 428 -16.51 1.50 66.03
N ASP A 429 -15.85 0.35 65.94
CA ASP A 429 -15.82 -0.64 67.04
C ASP A 429 -15.01 -0.13 68.24
N GLN A 430 -13.91 0.60 68.00
CA GLN A 430 -13.02 1.12 69.05
C GLN A 430 -13.36 2.55 69.53
N LYS A 431 -14.41 3.20 69.00
CA LYS A 431 -14.77 4.62 69.27
C LYS A 431 -13.60 5.61 69.12
N LYS A 432 -12.73 5.38 68.13
CA LYS A 432 -11.57 6.26 67.82
C LYS A 432 -11.79 7.01 66.51
N SER A 433 -11.01 8.07 66.28
CA SER A 433 -11.02 8.78 64.99
C SER A 433 -10.46 7.88 63.88
N CYS A 434 -11.15 7.85 62.73
CA CYS A 434 -10.79 7.04 61.55
C CYS A 434 -9.37 7.34 61.06
N CYS A 435 -8.94 8.61 61.08
CA CYS A 435 -7.62 9.02 60.62
C CYS A 435 -6.49 8.48 61.51
N THR A 436 -6.73 8.37 62.83
CA THR A 436 -5.73 7.86 63.79
C THR A 436 -5.53 6.34 63.66
N VAL A 437 -6.62 5.60 63.39
CA VAL A 437 -6.58 4.15 63.17
C VAL A 437 -5.95 3.83 61.80
N LEU A 438 -6.31 4.59 60.77
CA LEU A 438 -5.73 4.42 59.43
C LEU A 438 -4.24 4.75 59.41
N SER A 439 -3.80 5.85 60.03
CA SER A 439 -2.36 6.19 60.07
C SER A 439 -1.57 5.16 60.87
N GLY A 440 -2.14 4.63 61.96
CA GLY A 440 -1.54 3.58 62.77
C GLY A 440 -1.37 2.25 62.01
N GLU A 441 -2.41 1.77 61.33
CA GLU A 441 -2.30 0.56 60.50
C GLU A 441 -1.35 0.74 59.31
N LEU A 442 -1.35 1.92 58.69
CA LEU A 442 -0.45 2.23 57.58
C LEU A 442 1.01 2.26 58.07
N SER A 443 1.29 2.89 59.21
CA SER A 443 2.63 2.90 59.82
C SER A 443 3.06 1.52 60.31
N GLN A 444 2.14 0.66 60.76
CA GLN A 444 2.46 -0.69 61.22
C GLN A 444 2.76 -1.65 60.05
N ARG A 445 2.12 -1.44 58.89
CA ARG A 445 2.32 -2.29 57.70
C ARG A 445 3.46 -1.83 56.78
N LEU A 446 3.73 -0.52 56.73
CA LEU A 446 4.84 0.06 55.95
C LEU A 446 6.07 0.37 56.80
N GLY A 447 5.93 0.48 58.13
CA GLY A 447 7.04 0.70 59.05
C GLY A 447 7.74 -0.61 59.40
N ASN A 448 9.07 -0.58 59.40
CA ASN A 448 9.91 -1.71 59.79
C ASN A 448 9.55 -2.21 61.19
N ARG A 449 9.19 -3.49 61.29
CA ARG A 449 8.97 -4.22 62.55
C ARG A 449 10.31 -4.51 63.23
N SER A 450 10.97 -3.47 63.73
CA SER A 450 12.21 -3.61 64.48
C SER A 450 12.33 -2.48 65.51
N GLU A 451 11.43 -2.44 66.50
CA GLU A 451 11.65 -1.79 67.80
C GLU A 451 10.42 -1.98 68.71
N GLU A 452 10.16 -3.21 69.16
CA GLU A 452 9.31 -3.41 70.34
C GLU A 452 9.56 -4.78 70.96
N LYS A 453 10.67 -4.90 71.72
CA LYS A 453 10.85 -5.95 72.74
C LYS A 453 12.11 -5.76 73.61
N THR A 454 12.27 -4.62 74.28
CA THR A 454 13.01 -4.55 75.56
C THR A 454 12.87 -3.18 76.22
N ALA A 455 11.89 -3.02 77.10
CA ALA A 455 11.98 -2.19 78.30
C ALA A 455 10.66 -2.29 79.05
N GLU A 456 10.56 -3.24 79.99
CA GLU A 456 9.85 -3.01 81.26
C GLU A 456 10.09 -4.18 82.22
N THR A 457 10.97 -3.94 83.19
CA THR A 457 10.84 -4.42 84.58
C THR A 457 11.84 -3.66 85.46
N PRO A 458 11.36 -2.77 86.33
CA PRO A 458 12.05 -2.42 87.56
C PRO A 458 11.19 -2.84 88.74
N GLU A 459 11.64 -3.80 89.54
CA GLU A 459 11.35 -3.73 90.97
C GLU A 459 12.48 -4.35 91.80
N LYS A 460 13.06 -3.49 92.63
CA LYS A 460 14.01 -3.82 93.70
C LYS A 460 13.21 -4.22 94.93
N SER A 461 13.66 -5.24 95.63
CA SER A 461 13.71 -5.22 97.10
C SER A 461 14.81 -6.14 97.62
N LYS A 462 15.88 -5.52 98.15
CA LYS A 462 16.77 -6.13 99.14
C LYS A 462 16.01 -6.15 100.47
N VAL A 463 16.01 -7.28 101.17
CA VAL A 463 16.71 -7.58 102.44
C VAL A 463 16.47 -9.05 102.74
#